data_AF-A0A7Y2I0V0-F1
#
_entry.id   AF-A0A7Y2I0V0-F1
#
_cell.length_a   1.000
_cell.length_b   1.000
_cell.length_c   1.000
_cell.angle_alpha   90.00
_cell.angle_beta   90.00
_cell.angle_gamma   90.00
#
_symmetry.space_group_name_H-M   'P 1'
#
loop_
_entity.id
_entity.type
_entity.pdbx_description
1 polymer ?
#
loop_
_entity_poly.entity_id
_entity_poly.type
_entity_poly.pdbx_seq_one_letter_code
_entity_poly.pdbx_strand_id
1 'polypeptide(L)'
;MVHVAPLPGTPRAMDPMTDVIERAVTDARTLADTGFDALLIENMHDVPYLRRDVGPEIVAAMTMIACAVRRAVDVPLGVQV
;
A
#
# COMPACT_ATOMS: atom_id res chain seq x y z
N MET A 1 -8.07 6.82 0.48
CA MET A 1 -6.67 6.41 0.71
C MET A 1 -6.63 4.90 0.75
N VAL A 2 -5.62 4.28 0.16
CA VAL A 2 -5.41 2.83 0.22
C VAL A 2 -4.40 2.59 1.33
N HIS A 3 -4.90 2.14 2.48
CA HIS A 3 -4.04 1.80 3.61
C HIS A 3 -3.58 0.35 3.47
N VAL A 4 -2.26 0.15 3.37
CA VAL A 4 -1.71 -1.19 3.25
C VAL A 4 -1.62 -1.85 4.63
N ALA A 5 -1.73 -3.17 4.66
CA ALA A 5 -1.46 -3.96 5.86
C ALA A 5 0.00 -3.79 6.31
N PRO A 6 0.35 -4.14 7.57
CA PRO A 6 1.72 -4.06 8.06
C PRO A 6 2.71 -4.77 7.14
N LEU A 7 3.77 -4.07 6.75
CA LEU A 7 4.73 -4.53 5.75
C LEU A 7 5.88 -5.32 6.38
N PRO A 8 6.57 -6.19 5.61
CA PRO A 8 7.76 -6.87 6.08
C PRO A 8 8.76 -5.91 6.73
N GLY A 9 9.40 -6.36 7.82
CA GLY A 9 10.28 -5.51 8.64
C GLY A 9 9.56 -4.80 9.79
N THR A 10 8.22 -4.81 9.83
CA THR A 10 7.45 -4.22 10.94
C THR A 10 6.94 -5.27 11.93
N PRO A 11 6.72 -4.91 13.22
CA PRO A 11 6.34 -5.89 14.24
C PRO A 11 5.00 -6.61 14.03
N ARG A 12 4.13 -6.07 13.18
CA ARG A 12 2.79 -6.63 12.91
C ARG A 12 2.67 -7.30 11.55
N ALA A 13 3.78 -7.45 10.83
CA ALA A 13 3.80 -8.13 9.54
C ALA A 13 3.53 -9.63 9.72
N MET A 14 2.29 -10.05 9.45
CA MET A 14 1.85 -11.44 9.56
C MET A 14 1.35 -12.02 8.24
N ASP A 15 0.93 -11.15 7.32
CA ASP A 15 0.28 -11.56 6.08
C ASP A 15 1.31 -11.83 4.97
N PRO A 16 1.10 -12.83 4.11
CA PRO A 16 1.84 -12.99 2.87
C PRO A 16 1.72 -11.74 1.99
N MET A 17 2.80 -11.36 1.31
CA MET A 17 2.79 -10.18 0.42
C MET A 17 1.72 -10.26 -0.68
N THR A 18 1.34 -11.45 -1.13
CA THR A 18 0.24 -11.66 -2.07
C THR A 18 -1.07 -11.10 -1.55
N ASP A 19 -1.38 -11.38 -0.29
CA ASP A 19 -2.65 -11.03 0.35
C ASP A 19 -2.72 -9.53 0.62
N VAL A 20 -1.59 -8.94 1.04
CA VAL A 20 -1.44 -7.49 1.18
C VAL A 20 -1.71 -6.77 -0.14
N ILE A 21 -1.17 -7.29 -1.25
CA ILE A 21 -1.35 -6.73 -2.59
C ILE A 21 -2.79 -6.87 -3.06
N GLU A 22 -3.39 -8.05 -2.92
CA GLU A 22 -4.77 -8.30 -3.33
C GLU A 22 -5.75 -7.39 -2.59
N ARG A 23 -5.53 -7.20 -1.29
CA ARG A 23 -6.34 -6.27 -0.49
C ARG A 23 -6.18 -4.82 -0.95
N ALA A 24 -4.94 -4.35 -1.15
CA ALA A 24 -4.69 -3.00 -1.63
C ALA A 24 -5.30 -2.74 -3.03
N VAL A 25 -5.25 -3.73 -3.92
CA VAL A 25 -5.89 -3.67 -5.25
C VAL A 25 -7.42 -3.62 -5.13
N THR A 26 -7.99 -4.41 -4.22
CA THR A 26 -9.44 -4.43 -3.97
C THR A 26 -9.91 -3.06 -3.47
N ASP A 27 -9.25 -2.51 -2.47
CA ASP A 27 -9.55 -1.18 -1.93
C ASP A 27 -9.39 -0.08 -2.99
N ALA A 28 -8.32 -0.15 -3.81
CA ALA A 28 -8.09 0.80 -4.88
C ALA A 28 -9.22 0.79 -5.94
N ARG A 29 -9.66 -0.41 -6.36
CA ARG A 29 -10.78 -0.55 -7.29
C ARG A 29 -12.06 0.02 -6.70
N THR A 30 -12.39 -0.34 -5.45
CA THR A 30 -13.58 0.18 -4.78
C THR A 30 -13.57 1.71 -4.72
N LEU A 31 -12.44 2.32 -4.39
CA LEU A 31 -12.32 3.78 -4.37
C LEU A 31 -12.45 4.38 -5.78
N ALA A 32 -11.77 3.83 -6.78
CA ALA A 32 -11.87 4.31 -8.15
C ALA A 32 -13.32 4.20 -8.71
N ASP A 33 -13.98 3.06 -8.48
CA ASP A 33 -15.35 2.78 -8.94
C ASP A 33 -16.39 3.67 -8.24
N THR A 34 -16.08 4.17 -7.05
CA THR A 34 -16.93 5.13 -6.31
C THR A 34 -16.79 6.57 -6.86
N GLY A 35 -15.85 6.81 -7.79
CA GLY A 35 -15.66 8.11 -8.44
C GLY A 35 -14.64 9.02 -7.77
N PHE A 36 -13.70 8.48 -6.98
CA PHE A 36 -12.57 9.28 -6.49
C PHE A 36 -11.62 9.66 -7.63
N ASP A 37 -11.25 10.94 -7.72
CA ASP A 37 -10.42 11.46 -8.81
C ASP A 37 -8.95 11.02 -8.76
N ALA A 38 -8.45 10.63 -7.58
CA ALA A 38 -7.07 10.18 -7.36
C ALA A 38 -6.97 9.33 -6.09
N LEU A 39 -5.93 8.50 -6.01
CA LEU A 39 -5.66 7.63 -4.85
C LEU A 39 -4.27 7.89 -4.27
N LEU A 40 -4.16 7.75 -2.96
CA LEU A 40 -2.90 7.73 -2.23
C LEU A 40 -2.71 6.35 -1.59
N ILE A 41 -1.52 5.77 -1.73
CA ILE A 41 -1.12 4.51 -1.07
C ILE A 41 -0.28 4.87 0.17
N GLU A 42 -0.61 4.25 1.31
CA GLU A 42 0.00 4.59 2.60
C GLU A 42 0.23 3.37 3.50
N ASN A 43 1.40 3.30 4.13
CA ASN A 43 1.78 2.29 5.12
C ASN A 43 1.43 2.68 6.57
N MET A 44 0.20 3.18 6.79
CA MET A 44 -0.31 3.62 8.09
C MET A 44 -0.25 2.52 9.19
N HIS A 45 -0.17 1.25 8.79
CA HIS A 45 -0.15 0.12 9.71
C HIS A 45 1.25 -0.41 10.07
N ASP A 46 2.31 0.25 9.60
CA ASP A 46 3.70 0.00 9.98
C ASP A 46 3.99 0.54 11.40
N VAL A 47 3.33 -0.05 12.41
CA VAL A 47 3.39 0.41 13.81
C VAL A 47 4.27 -0.48 14.69
N PRO A 48 5.12 0.09 15.57
CA PRO A 48 5.35 1.52 15.78
C PRO A 48 6.14 2.15 14.62
N TYR A 49 5.84 3.41 14.30
CA TYR A 49 6.46 4.10 13.16
C TYR A 49 7.97 4.19 13.30
N LEU A 50 8.68 3.79 12.24
CA LEU A 50 10.12 3.93 12.13
C LEU A 50 10.50 5.41 12.04
N ARG A 51 11.50 5.84 12.81
CA ARG A 51 11.99 7.22 12.79
C ARG A 51 12.97 7.40 11.63
N ARG A 52 12.44 7.77 10.45
CA ARG A 52 13.16 8.20 9.23
C ARG A 52 13.96 7.14 8.48
N ASP A 53 14.48 6.12 9.15
CA ASP A 53 15.16 5.01 8.49
C ASP A 53 14.19 3.85 8.29
N VAL A 54 13.72 3.69 7.05
CA VAL A 54 12.92 2.53 6.62
C VAL A 54 13.83 1.51 5.93
N GLY A 55 13.62 0.23 6.23
CA GLY A 55 14.37 -0.86 5.59
C GLY A 55 14.04 -1.02 4.10
N PRO A 56 14.94 -1.60 3.29
CA PRO A 56 14.71 -1.85 1.87
C PRO A 56 13.47 -2.72 1.60
N GLU A 57 13.08 -3.56 2.55
CA GLU A 57 11.87 -4.38 2.51
C GLU A 57 10.59 -3.55 2.42
N ILE A 58 10.50 -2.40 3.10
CA ILE A 58 9.35 -1.49 3.05
C ILE A 58 9.28 -0.82 1.67
N VAL A 59 10.43 -0.34 1.17
CA VAL A 59 10.52 0.27 -0.16
C VAL A 59 10.13 -0.73 -1.25
N ALA A 60 10.63 -1.97 -1.17
CA ALA A 60 10.29 -3.04 -2.10
C ALA A 60 8.80 -3.40 -2.05
N ALA A 61 8.23 -3.53 -0.85
CA ALA A 61 6.82 -3.85 -0.65
C ALA A 61 5.90 -2.75 -1.20
N MET A 62 6.15 -1.48 -0.83
CA MET A 62 5.38 -0.34 -1.34
C MET A 62 5.49 -0.20 -2.87
N THR A 63 6.66 -0.48 -3.44
CA THR A 63 6.85 -0.48 -4.91
C THR A 63 5.99 -1.55 -5.58
N MET A 64 5.99 -2.78 -5.06
CA MET A 64 5.17 -3.86 -5.63
C MET A 64 3.68 -3.55 -5.53
N ILE A 65 3.23 -3.02 -4.39
CA ILE A 65 1.83 -2.62 -4.18
C ILE A 65 1.44 -1.51 -5.16
N ALA A 66 2.28 -0.46 -5.30
CA ALA A 66 2.03 0.62 -6.24
C ALA A 66 1.94 0.14 -7.69
N CYS A 67 2.84 -0.77 -8.11
CA CYS A 67 2.78 -1.38 -9.44
C CYS A 67 1.49 -2.20 -9.65
N ALA A 68 1.06 -2.98 -8.67
CA ALA A 68 -0.15 -3.78 -8.76
C ALA A 68 -1.41 -2.90 -8.82
N VAL A 69 -1.49 -1.87 -7.97
CA VAL A 69 -2.59 -0.90 -7.96
C VAL A 69 -2.66 -0.16 -9.30
N ARG A 70 -1.54 0.32 -9.85
CA ARG A 70 -1.50 0.97 -11.17
C ARG A 70 -2.01 0.09 -12.31
N ARG A 71 -1.83 -1.23 -12.23
CA ARG A 71 -2.39 -2.16 -13.24
C ARG A 71 -3.89 -2.36 -13.07
N ALA A 72 -4.45 -2.05 -11.91
CA ALA A 72 -5.84 -2.31 -11.58
C ALA A 72 -6.76 -1.09 -11.72
N VAL A 73 -6.24 0.14 -11.72
CA VAL A 73 -7.03 1.38 -11.80
C VAL A 73 -6.37 2.42 -12.71
N ASP A 74 -7.20 3.29 -13.28
CA ASP A 74 -6.72 4.31 -14.23
C ASP A 74 -6.48 5.71 -13.67
N VAL A 75 -6.99 5.99 -12.47
CA VAL A 75 -6.84 7.28 -11.80
C VAL A 75 -5.38 7.58 -11.37
N PRO A 76 -4.99 8.86 -11.23
CA PRO A 76 -3.70 9.25 -10.66
C PRO A 76 -3.41 8.60 -9.30
N LEU A 77 -2.15 8.24 -9.09
CA LEU A 77 -1.66 7.62 -7.86
C LEU A 77 -0.58 8.48 -7.22
N GLY A 78 -0.65 8.63 -5.89
CA GLY A 78 0.44 9.15 -5.06
C GLY A 78 0.80 8.19 -3.94
N VAL A 79 1.90 8.50 -3.24
CA VAL A 79 2.45 7.67 -2.16
C VAL A 79 2.73 8.55 -0.94
N GLN A 80 2.32 8.08 0.23
CA GLN A 80 2.60 8.68 1.54
C GLN A 80 3.27 7.63 2.43
N VAL A 81 4.46 7.95 2.95
CA VAL A 81 5.29 7.08 3.80
C VAL A 81 5.82 7.89 4.97
#